data_AF-A0A090N0G2-F1
#
_entry.id   AF-A0A090N0G2-F1
#
_cell.length_a   1.000
_cell.length_b   1.000
_cell.length_c   1.000
_cell.angle_alpha   90.00
_cell.angle_beta   90.00
_cell.angle_gamma   90.00
#
_symmetry.space_group_name_H-M   'P 1'
#
loop_
_entity.id
_entity.type
_entity.pdbx_description
1 polymer ?
#
loop_
_entity_poly.entity_id
_entity_poly.type
_entity_poly.pdbx_seq_one_letter_code
_entity_poly.pdbx_strand_id
1 'polypeptide(L)'
;MQHNETVSCKKHTAYEAFHYHLSYDYGSIMHAAVNAFAIGNRKTIVPADPLYEETMGQTKRLSFIDIKALNLHYCTHPNCPFKRHCYNYGYQDPHNCHLCKCIDGFIGSQCEQFNMRQINCWTTLILPDRRPRLFYLKGKKNCVIHFVVNKTSRIRFDIVKVSMFPNTYPTCQHANTIEVKYWMDKSATGARFCHEKENKTILSHNNHIIFHYRSTQKTNYAHIYYNKVL
;
A
#
# COMPACT_ATOMS: atom_id res chain seq x y z
N MET A 1 -16.80 -17.55 38.57
CA MET A 1 -17.85 -16.58 38.20
C MET A 1 -17.26 -15.18 38.32
N GLN A 2 -16.71 -14.63 37.24
CA GLN A 2 -16.32 -13.22 37.16
C GLN A 2 -17.52 -12.44 36.61
N HIS A 3 -18.38 -11.97 37.51
CA HIS A 3 -19.43 -11.00 37.19
C HIS A 3 -18.88 -9.60 37.42
N ASN A 4 -18.38 -8.96 36.35
CA ASN A 4 -18.24 -7.50 36.13
C ASN A 4 -17.02 -7.16 35.26
N GLU A 5 -16.92 -7.78 34.09
CA GLU A 5 -16.26 -7.09 32.98
C GLU A 5 -17.32 -6.24 32.29
N THR A 6 -17.26 -4.92 32.50
CA THR A 6 -17.89 -3.96 31.60
C THR A 6 -17.38 -4.27 30.20
N VAL A 7 -18.29 -4.49 29.25
CA VAL A 7 -17.93 -4.85 27.87
C VAL A 7 -16.99 -3.75 27.33
N SER A 8 -15.68 -4.04 27.23
CA SER A 8 -14.65 -3.05 26.89
C SER A 8 -14.77 -2.52 25.44
N CYS A 9 -15.64 -3.15 24.64
CA CYS A 9 -15.98 -2.72 23.29
C CYS A 9 -17.50 -2.73 23.10
N LYS A 10 -18.09 -1.56 22.84
CA LYS A 10 -19.49 -1.44 22.40
C LYS A 10 -19.54 -1.71 20.89
N LYS A 11 -20.35 -2.67 20.46
CA LYS A 11 -20.58 -2.92 19.02
C LYS A 11 -21.35 -1.74 18.43
N HIS A 12 -20.71 -1.04 17.51
CA HIS A 12 -21.34 0.03 16.73
C HIS A 12 -21.86 -0.50 15.39
N THR A 13 -22.92 0.10 14.87
CA THR A 13 -23.45 -0.24 13.54
C THR A 13 -22.60 0.41 12.44
N ALA A 14 -22.72 -0.06 11.21
CA ALA A 14 -22.04 0.54 10.06
C ALA A 14 -22.40 2.03 9.86
N TYR A 15 -23.59 2.45 10.30
CA TYR A 15 -24.07 3.83 10.21
C TYR A 15 -23.46 4.75 11.28
N GLU A 16 -23.00 4.18 12.40
CA GLU A 16 -22.31 4.92 13.46
C GLU A 16 -20.81 5.04 13.19
N ALA A 17 -20.27 4.25 12.26
CA ALA A 17 -18.87 4.24 11.89
C ALA A 17 -18.55 5.38 10.89
N PHE A 18 -17.89 6.43 11.38
CA PHE A 18 -17.40 7.51 10.52
C PHE A 18 -16.06 7.11 9.87
N HIS A 19 -16.12 6.74 8.59
CA HIS A 19 -14.98 6.21 7.83
C HIS A 19 -14.25 7.27 6.98
N TYR A 20 -14.58 8.56 7.15
CA TYR A 20 -13.92 9.69 6.47
C TYR A 20 -13.88 9.59 4.93
N HIS A 21 -14.76 8.79 4.32
CA HIS A 21 -14.71 8.42 2.90
C HIS A 21 -13.36 7.85 2.45
N LEU A 22 -12.64 7.19 3.36
CA LEU A 22 -11.38 6.50 3.06
C LEU A 22 -11.67 5.09 2.54
N SER A 23 -10.84 4.63 1.61
CA SER A 23 -10.93 3.26 1.08
C SER A 23 -10.60 2.21 2.15
N TYR A 24 -11.17 1.02 2.00
CA TYR A 24 -10.83 -0.12 2.84
C TYR A 24 -9.36 -0.52 2.65
N ASP A 25 -8.61 -0.60 3.74
CA ASP A 25 -7.19 -0.90 3.72
C ASP A 25 -6.89 -2.29 4.31
N TYR A 26 -6.69 -3.28 3.43
CA TYR A 26 -6.28 -4.63 3.85
C TYR A 26 -4.96 -4.64 4.63
N GLY A 27 -4.10 -3.63 4.43
CA GLY A 27 -2.81 -3.51 5.13
C GLY A 27 -2.85 -2.68 6.40
N SER A 28 -4.04 -2.25 6.86
CA SER A 28 -4.20 -1.58 8.15
C SER A 28 -3.60 -2.43 9.27
N ILE A 29 -2.99 -1.77 10.27
CA ILE A 29 -2.47 -2.49 11.45
C ILE A 29 -3.58 -3.18 12.25
N MET A 30 -4.82 -2.72 12.08
CA MET A 30 -6.01 -3.26 12.74
C MET A 30 -6.64 -4.42 11.96
N HIS A 31 -6.17 -4.70 10.75
CA HIS A 31 -6.73 -5.77 9.94
C HIS A 31 -6.17 -7.12 10.37
N ALA A 32 -7.05 -8.06 10.72
CA ALA A 32 -6.67 -9.43 11.08
C ALA A 32 -6.03 -10.20 9.90
N ALA A 33 -5.16 -11.16 10.21
CA ALA A 33 -4.63 -12.08 9.19
C ALA A 33 -5.71 -12.99 8.62
N VAL A 34 -5.46 -13.58 7.44
CA VAL A 34 -6.42 -14.44 6.74
C VAL A 34 -6.81 -15.70 7.51
N ASN A 35 -5.98 -16.15 8.44
CA ASN A 35 -6.19 -17.31 9.31
C ASN A 35 -6.51 -16.92 10.76
N ALA A 36 -6.90 -15.67 11.02
CA ALA A 36 -7.19 -15.21 12.37
C ALA A 36 -8.30 -16.05 13.02
N PHE A 37 -8.06 -16.48 14.26
CA PHE A 37 -8.96 -17.34 15.05
C PHE A 37 -9.27 -18.70 14.43
N ALA A 38 -8.50 -19.14 13.42
CA ALA A 38 -8.65 -20.46 12.82
C ALA A 38 -8.15 -21.56 13.76
N ILE A 39 -8.78 -22.74 13.68
CA ILE A 39 -8.17 -23.98 14.19
C ILE A 39 -7.23 -24.51 13.08
N GLY A 40 -5.93 -24.47 13.34
CA GLY A 40 -4.88 -24.76 12.35
C GLY A 40 -4.64 -23.58 11.39
N ASN A 41 -4.18 -23.86 10.16
CA ASN A 41 -3.84 -22.83 9.16
C ASN A 41 -4.94 -22.59 8.11
N ARG A 42 -6.20 -22.79 8.48
CA ARG A 42 -7.34 -22.56 7.56
C ARG A 42 -7.61 -21.06 7.42
N LYS A 43 -8.06 -20.64 6.23
CA LYS A 43 -8.51 -19.26 6.02
C LYS A 43 -9.88 -19.07 6.65
N THR A 44 -10.01 -18.04 7.48
CA THR A 44 -11.26 -17.58 8.09
C THR A 44 -11.75 -16.27 7.46
N ILE A 45 -10.85 -15.54 6.80
CA ILE A 45 -11.13 -14.30 6.09
C ILE A 45 -10.56 -14.41 4.67
N VAL A 46 -11.37 -14.06 3.67
CA VAL A 46 -10.97 -14.06 2.26
C VAL A 46 -11.15 -12.64 1.72
N PRO A 47 -10.08 -11.99 1.20
CA PRO A 47 -10.22 -10.68 0.60
C PRO A 47 -11.01 -10.77 -0.71
N ALA A 48 -11.77 -9.72 -1.02
CA ALA A 48 -12.48 -9.62 -2.29
C ALA A 48 -11.53 -9.65 -3.50
N ASP A 49 -10.31 -9.13 -3.31
CA ASP A 49 -9.21 -9.23 -4.26
C ASP A 49 -8.16 -10.22 -3.73
N PRO A 50 -8.05 -11.43 -4.33
CA PRO A 50 -7.17 -12.48 -3.83
C PRO A 50 -5.68 -12.10 -3.78
N LEU A 51 -5.25 -11.07 -4.52
CA LEU A 51 -3.86 -10.62 -4.49
C LEU A 51 -3.48 -9.92 -3.18
N TYR A 52 -4.48 -9.55 -2.36
CA TYR A 52 -4.27 -8.91 -1.05
C TYR A 52 -4.20 -9.89 0.12
N GLU A 53 -4.30 -11.19 -0.13
CA GLU A 53 -4.32 -12.21 0.92
C GLU A 53 -3.14 -12.08 1.88
N GLU A 54 -1.94 -11.87 1.35
CA GLU A 54 -0.72 -11.73 2.17
C GLU A 54 -0.50 -10.31 2.68
N THR A 55 -1.28 -9.32 2.23
CA THR A 55 -1.23 -7.95 2.76
C THR A 55 -1.87 -7.89 4.15
N MET A 56 -2.86 -8.75 4.42
CA MET A 56 -3.66 -8.75 5.65
C MET A 56 -2.91 -9.30 6.86
N GLY A 57 -3.14 -8.73 8.04
CA GLY A 57 -2.57 -9.22 9.31
C GLY A 57 -1.21 -8.64 9.69
N GLN A 58 -0.75 -7.58 9.00
CA GLN A 58 0.56 -7.00 9.28
C GLN A 58 0.54 -6.27 10.62
N THR A 59 1.62 -6.36 11.40
CA THR A 59 1.65 -5.83 12.78
C THR A 59 2.79 -4.85 13.02
N LYS A 60 3.49 -4.41 11.96
CA LYS A 60 4.75 -3.67 12.10
C LYS A 60 4.61 -2.16 12.00
N ARG A 61 3.60 -1.64 11.29
CA ARG A 61 3.43 -0.19 11.13
C ARG A 61 1.98 0.19 10.84
N LEU A 62 1.64 1.44 11.13
CA LEU A 62 0.41 2.04 10.62
C LEU A 62 0.50 2.23 9.10
N SER A 63 -0.61 2.02 8.41
CA SER A 63 -0.75 2.38 7.01
C SER A 63 -0.93 3.89 6.85
N PHE A 64 -0.83 4.39 5.62
CA PHE A 64 -1.09 5.80 5.35
C PHE A 64 -2.55 6.18 5.67
N ILE A 65 -3.49 5.27 5.38
CA ILE A 65 -4.91 5.46 5.71
C ILE A 65 -5.14 5.44 7.22
N ASP A 66 -4.49 4.55 7.98
CA ASP A 66 -4.61 4.52 9.44
C ASP A 66 -4.25 5.89 10.05
N ILE A 67 -3.09 6.43 9.64
CA ILE A 67 -2.59 7.73 10.11
C ILE A 67 -3.51 8.87 9.64
N LYS A 68 -3.96 8.83 8.39
CA LYS A 68 -4.88 9.84 7.83
C LYS A 68 -6.21 9.86 8.57
N ALA A 69 -6.80 8.70 8.87
CA ALA A 69 -8.05 8.58 9.62
C ALA A 69 -7.91 9.19 11.03
N LEU A 70 -6.83 8.86 11.75
CA LEU A 70 -6.57 9.41 13.07
C LEU A 70 -6.41 10.94 13.03
N ASN A 71 -5.65 11.47 12.06
CA ASN A 71 -5.47 12.91 11.93
C ASN A 71 -6.77 13.63 11.53
N LEU A 72 -7.59 13.05 10.68
CA LEU A 72 -8.90 13.63 10.35
C LEU A 72 -9.89 13.60 11.52
N HIS A 73 -9.74 12.65 12.45
CA HIS A 73 -10.60 12.53 13.63
C HIS A 73 -10.15 13.42 14.78
N TYR A 74 -8.88 13.29 15.19
CA TYR A 74 -8.38 13.90 16.42
C TYR A 74 -7.64 15.22 16.18
N CYS A 75 -6.98 15.37 15.03
CA CYS A 75 -6.30 16.61 14.71
C CYS A 75 -7.29 17.56 14.04
N THR A 76 -8.11 18.18 14.89
CA THR A 76 -8.74 19.45 14.52
C THR A 76 -7.64 20.41 14.10
N HIS A 77 -7.90 21.25 13.10
CA HIS A 77 -6.92 22.20 12.56
C HIS A 77 -7.18 23.61 13.12
N PRO A 78 -7.27 23.84 14.45
CA PRO A 78 -7.64 25.15 14.99
C PRO A 78 -6.62 26.22 14.60
N ASN A 79 -5.37 25.82 14.38
CA ASN A 79 -4.26 26.71 14.01
C ASN A 79 -4.07 26.84 12.49
N CYS A 80 -4.88 26.15 11.66
CA CYS A 80 -4.81 26.34 10.22
C CYS A 80 -5.92 27.29 9.77
N PRO A 81 -5.58 28.54 9.40
CA PRO A 81 -6.58 29.51 8.98
C PRO A 81 -7.21 29.18 7.62
N PHE A 82 -6.68 28.19 6.91
CA PHE A 82 -7.16 27.78 5.59
C PHE A 82 -7.08 26.26 5.41
N LYS A 83 -7.94 25.75 4.53
CA LYS A 83 -7.83 24.40 3.98
C LYS A 83 -6.87 24.40 2.80
N ARG A 84 -5.88 23.52 2.83
CA ARG A 84 -4.94 23.32 1.73
C ARG A 84 -5.35 22.13 0.87
N HIS A 85 -5.32 22.30 -0.45
CA HIS A 85 -5.48 21.17 -1.37
C HIS A 85 -4.19 20.34 -1.41
N CYS A 86 -4.32 19.02 -1.27
CA CYS A 86 -3.23 18.06 -1.35
C CYS A 86 -3.51 17.07 -2.47
N TYR A 87 -2.59 16.98 -3.43
CA TYR A 87 -2.68 16.07 -4.57
C TYR A 87 -2.33 14.64 -4.15
N ASN A 88 -2.55 13.71 -5.08
CA ASN A 88 -2.12 12.32 -4.95
C ASN A 88 -2.50 11.69 -3.61
N TYR A 89 -3.75 11.94 -3.18
CA TYR A 89 -4.36 11.42 -1.96
C TYR A 89 -3.72 11.87 -0.64
N GLY A 90 -2.82 12.87 -0.68
CA GLY A 90 -2.28 13.52 0.50
C GLY A 90 -3.34 14.18 1.37
N TYR A 91 -2.94 14.65 2.55
CA TYR A 91 -3.77 15.46 3.43
C TYR A 91 -2.94 16.55 4.10
N GLN A 92 -3.58 17.63 4.54
CA GLN A 92 -2.90 18.76 5.14
C GLN A 92 -2.15 18.29 6.40
N ASP A 93 -0.90 18.72 6.55
CA ASP A 93 -0.06 18.30 7.67
C ASP A 93 -0.62 18.88 8.99
N PRO A 94 -0.96 18.05 9.98
CA PRO A 94 -1.50 18.51 11.27
C PRO A 94 -0.57 19.46 12.02
N HIS A 95 0.74 19.40 11.77
CA HIS A 95 1.74 20.22 12.46
C HIS A 95 2.14 21.46 11.65
N ASN A 96 1.90 21.46 10.34
CA ASN A 96 2.25 22.58 9.47
C ASN A 96 1.22 22.76 8.34
N CYS A 97 0.35 23.74 8.52
CA CYS A 97 -0.75 24.05 7.62
C CYS A 97 -0.31 24.39 6.18
N HIS A 98 0.96 24.76 5.99
CA HIS A 98 1.56 25.06 4.68
C HIS A 98 2.18 23.83 4.01
N LEU A 99 2.01 22.63 4.56
CA LEU A 99 2.52 21.39 3.99
C LEU A 99 1.41 20.34 3.91
N CYS A 100 1.62 19.35 3.05
CA CYS A 100 0.81 18.14 2.99
C CYS A 100 1.64 16.95 3.43
N LYS A 101 1.01 16.01 4.15
CA LYS A 101 1.53 14.65 4.32
C LYS A 101 1.26 13.86 3.04
N CYS A 102 2.33 13.36 2.45
CA CYS A 102 2.32 12.64 1.18
C CYS A 102 2.43 11.14 1.38
N ILE A 103 1.87 10.38 0.44
CA ILE A 103 2.13 8.95 0.33
C ILE A 103 3.57 8.74 -0.11
N ASP A 104 4.21 7.68 0.38
CA ASP A 104 5.54 7.24 -0.04
C ASP A 104 5.65 7.23 -1.58
N GLY A 105 6.62 7.98 -2.12
CA GLY A 105 6.81 8.16 -3.57
C GLY A 105 6.39 9.54 -4.10
N PHE A 106 5.65 10.32 -3.31
CA PHE A 106 5.29 11.70 -3.63
C PHE A 106 6.00 12.71 -2.72
N ILE A 107 6.35 13.87 -3.26
CA ILE A 107 6.96 15.01 -2.56
C ILE A 107 6.35 16.32 -3.08
N GLY A 108 6.84 17.44 -2.54
CA GLY A 108 6.29 18.77 -2.80
C GLY A 108 5.37 19.21 -1.67
N SER A 109 5.15 20.52 -1.56
CA SER A 109 4.35 21.09 -0.46
C SER A 109 2.86 20.70 -0.54
N GLN A 110 2.43 20.19 -1.70
CA GLN A 110 1.08 19.70 -1.97
C GLN A 110 1.07 18.25 -2.46
N CYS A 111 2.18 17.51 -2.35
CA CYS A 111 2.34 16.15 -2.88
C CYS A 111 2.19 16.05 -4.40
N GLU A 112 2.51 17.12 -5.12
CA GLU A 112 2.30 17.26 -6.56
C GLU A 112 3.42 16.64 -7.42
N GLN A 113 4.55 16.28 -6.81
CA GLN A 113 5.74 15.82 -7.51
C GLN A 113 6.06 14.36 -7.17
N PHE A 114 6.65 13.62 -8.11
CA PHE A 114 7.22 12.31 -7.82
C PHE A 114 8.57 12.44 -7.12
N ASN A 115 8.85 11.55 -6.18
CA ASN A 115 10.16 11.47 -5.54
C ASN A 115 11.18 10.83 -6.49
N MET A 116 11.80 11.66 -7.33
CA MET A 116 12.76 11.17 -8.33
C MET A 116 14.13 10.81 -7.74
N ARG A 117 14.46 11.33 -6.55
CA ARG A 117 15.79 11.17 -5.93
C ARG A 117 15.71 10.17 -4.77
N GLN A 118 15.91 8.89 -5.08
CA GLN A 118 15.89 7.81 -4.10
C GLN A 118 17.24 7.10 -4.06
N ILE A 119 17.78 6.91 -2.86
CA ILE A 119 19.10 6.31 -2.64
C ILE A 119 19.11 4.89 -3.20
N ASN A 120 20.10 4.58 -4.05
CA ASN A 120 20.28 3.27 -4.69
C ASN A 120 19.12 2.80 -5.61
N CYS A 121 18.32 3.75 -6.10
CA CYS A 121 17.19 3.52 -7.01
C CYS A 121 17.39 4.32 -8.29
N TRP A 122 17.92 3.68 -9.32
CA TRP A 122 18.27 4.31 -10.60
C TRP A 122 17.06 4.77 -11.43
N THR A 123 15.90 4.14 -11.22
CA THR A 123 14.68 4.42 -11.97
C THR A 123 13.52 4.56 -11.00
N THR A 124 12.83 5.70 -11.09
CA THR A 124 11.72 6.08 -10.21
C THR A 124 10.44 6.41 -10.99
N LEU A 125 10.55 6.66 -12.30
CA LEU A 125 9.44 6.82 -13.23
C LEU A 125 9.69 5.98 -14.49
N ILE A 126 8.70 5.20 -14.89
CA ILE A 126 8.69 4.36 -16.09
C ILE A 126 7.42 4.68 -16.88
N LEU A 127 7.57 4.79 -18.20
CA LEU A 127 6.46 5.03 -19.13
C LEU A 127 6.27 3.79 -20.01
N PRO A 128 5.40 2.84 -19.62
CA PRO A 128 5.18 1.62 -20.38
C PRO A 128 4.70 1.88 -21.82
N ASP A 129 5.28 1.15 -22.76
CA ASP A 129 4.75 1.02 -24.12
C ASP A 129 3.93 -0.28 -24.25
N ARG A 130 3.40 -0.58 -25.44
CA ARG A 130 2.55 -1.77 -25.66
C ARG A 130 3.36 -3.08 -25.66
N ARG A 131 4.68 -3.04 -25.85
CA ARG A 131 5.53 -4.22 -25.90
C ARG A 131 5.85 -4.65 -24.46
N PRO A 132 5.68 -5.94 -24.10
CA PRO A 132 6.14 -6.46 -22.83
C PRO A 132 7.63 -6.18 -22.61
N ARG A 133 7.95 -5.47 -21.53
CA ARG A 133 9.32 -5.17 -21.10
C ARG A 133 9.59 -5.83 -19.78
N LEU A 134 10.83 -6.27 -19.61
CA LEU A 134 11.27 -6.89 -18.39
C LEU A 134 11.70 -5.83 -17.36
N PHE A 135 11.30 -6.05 -16.12
CA PHE A 135 11.67 -5.26 -14.96
C PHE A 135 12.24 -6.18 -13.88
N TYR A 136 13.47 -5.89 -13.46
CA TYR A 136 14.18 -6.71 -12.48
C TYR A 136 14.84 -5.83 -11.42
N LEU A 137 14.60 -6.15 -10.15
CA LEU A 137 15.26 -5.54 -9.01
C LEU A 137 15.83 -6.61 -8.10
N LYS A 138 17.03 -6.38 -7.58
CA LYS A 138 17.70 -7.27 -6.63
C LYS A 138 18.44 -6.49 -5.55
N GLY A 139 18.57 -7.12 -4.40
CA GLY A 139 19.46 -6.71 -3.32
C GLY A 139 18.83 -5.75 -2.34
N LYS A 140 19.68 -5.16 -1.47
CA LYS A 140 19.28 -4.27 -0.39
C LYS A 140 19.01 -2.86 -0.94
N LYS A 141 17.74 -2.47 -1.00
CA LYS A 141 17.29 -1.15 -1.44
C LYS A 141 15.83 -0.94 -1.03
N ASN A 142 15.42 0.32 -0.98
CA ASN A 142 14.05 0.74 -0.71
C ASN A 142 13.65 1.73 -1.81
N CYS A 143 12.93 1.24 -2.82
CA CYS A 143 12.59 1.99 -4.02
C CYS A 143 11.08 2.09 -4.18
N VAL A 144 10.61 3.26 -4.59
CA VAL A 144 9.24 3.54 -5.02
C VAL A 144 9.29 3.97 -6.47
N ILE A 145 8.58 3.25 -7.34
CA ILE A 145 8.68 3.40 -8.79
C ILE A 145 7.30 3.59 -9.37
N HIS A 146 7.13 4.66 -10.12
CA HIS A 146 5.87 5.03 -10.74
C HIS A 146 5.86 4.50 -12.17
N PHE A 147 4.83 3.75 -12.53
CA PHE A 147 4.57 3.33 -13.91
C PHE A 147 3.35 4.09 -14.39
N VAL A 148 3.51 4.96 -15.39
CA VAL A 148 2.45 5.88 -15.83
C VAL A 148 2.23 5.75 -17.33
N VAL A 149 0.97 5.62 -17.73
CA VAL A 149 0.52 5.65 -19.13
C VAL A 149 -0.52 6.76 -19.31
N ASN A 150 -1.01 6.96 -20.54
CA ASN A 150 -2.10 7.90 -20.80
C ASN A 150 -3.40 7.46 -20.08
N LYS A 151 -4.25 8.44 -19.73
CA LYS A 151 -5.47 8.21 -18.92
C LYS A 151 -6.45 7.19 -19.49
N THR A 152 -6.42 6.96 -20.81
CA THR A 152 -7.29 6.02 -21.51
C THR A 152 -6.72 4.60 -21.59
N SER A 153 -5.55 4.35 -21.01
CA SER A 153 -4.91 3.03 -20.99
C SER A 153 -4.71 2.55 -19.56
N ARG A 154 -4.47 1.25 -19.43
CA ARG A 154 -4.12 0.58 -18.19
C ARG A 154 -2.74 -0.07 -18.32
N ILE A 155 -2.26 -0.63 -17.23
CA ILE A 155 -0.94 -1.25 -17.14
C ILE A 155 -1.14 -2.68 -16.66
N ARG A 156 -0.54 -3.62 -17.38
CA ARG A 156 -0.48 -5.02 -17.00
C ARG A 156 0.90 -5.31 -16.43
N PHE A 157 0.94 -5.93 -15.26
CA PHE A 157 2.12 -6.54 -14.67
C PHE A 157 1.93 -8.05 -14.65
N ASP A 158 2.92 -8.80 -15.14
CA ASP A 158 3.01 -10.24 -14.97
C ASP A 158 4.24 -10.53 -14.10
N ILE A 159 3.99 -10.82 -12.82
CA ILE A 159 5.00 -11.22 -11.85
C ILE A 159 5.43 -12.64 -12.19
N VAL A 160 6.66 -12.75 -12.70
CA VAL A 160 7.27 -14.05 -13.05
C VAL A 160 7.74 -14.74 -11.78
N LYS A 161 8.58 -14.04 -11.00
CA LYS A 161 9.16 -14.59 -9.76
C LYS A 161 9.52 -13.49 -8.78
N VAL A 162 9.24 -13.75 -7.52
CA VAL A 162 9.60 -12.90 -6.37
C VAL A 162 10.21 -13.81 -5.33
N SER A 163 11.29 -13.36 -4.71
CA SER A 163 11.91 -14.00 -3.54
C SER A 163 12.24 -12.91 -2.54
N MET A 164 11.45 -12.79 -1.47
CA MET A 164 11.66 -11.76 -0.45
C MET A 164 11.63 -12.36 0.96
N PHE A 165 12.80 -12.45 1.58
CA PHE A 165 13.00 -13.00 2.92
C PHE A 165 13.80 -12.03 3.80
N PRO A 166 13.78 -12.20 5.14
CA PRO A 166 12.80 -12.95 5.91
C PRO A 166 11.43 -12.24 5.93
N ASN A 167 10.36 -13.02 6.06
CA ASN A 167 9.02 -12.52 6.31
C ASN A 167 8.21 -13.53 7.14
N THR A 168 7.02 -13.15 7.60
CA THR A 168 6.13 -14.02 8.37
C THR A 168 5.11 -14.69 7.46
N TYR A 169 4.72 -15.92 7.76
CA TYR A 169 3.58 -16.57 7.09
C TYR A 169 2.35 -16.51 8.00
N PRO A 170 1.12 -16.25 7.48
CA PRO A 170 0.77 -16.04 6.06
C PRO A 170 0.89 -14.59 5.58
N THR A 171 1.41 -13.68 6.41
CA THR A 171 1.36 -12.23 6.17
C THR A 171 2.71 -11.64 5.77
N CYS A 172 2.73 -10.96 4.62
CA CYS A 172 3.84 -10.10 4.24
C CYS A 172 3.87 -8.79 5.05
N GLN A 173 4.80 -8.74 5.99
CA GLN A 173 5.17 -7.52 6.69
C GLN A 173 5.75 -6.49 5.74
N HIS A 174 5.77 -5.23 6.19
CA HIS A 174 6.24 -4.09 5.38
C HIS A 174 7.70 -4.20 4.90
N ALA A 175 8.58 -4.85 5.65
CA ALA A 175 9.96 -5.09 5.25
C ALA A 175 10.09 -6.39 4.43
N ASN A 176 11.08 -6.47 3.53
CA ASN A 176 11.32 -7.64 2.68
C ASN A 176 10.05 -8.06 1.93
N THR A 177 9.49 -7.11 1.20
CA THR A 177 8.29 -7.32 0.39
C THR A 177 8.33 -6.39 -0.82
N ILE A 178 7.68 -6.82 -1.89
CA ILE A 178 7.23 -5.89 -2.92
C ILE A 178 5.78 -5.52 -2.64
N GLU A 179 5.39 -4.27 -2.92
CA GLU A 179 4.01 -3.82 -2.83
C GLU A 179 3.59 -3.17 -4.14
N VAL A 180 2.48 -3.63 -4.72
CA VAL A 180 1.95 -3.12 -5.97
C VAL A 180 0.65 -2.39 -5.70
N LYS A 181 0.63 -1.07 -5.89
CA LYS A 181 -0.55 -0.21 -5.73
C LYS A 181 -1.16 0.03 -7.10
N TYR A 182 -2.09 -0.84 -7.47
CA TYR A 182 -2.71 -0.85 -8.80
C TYR A 182 -4.20 -0.48 -8.78
N TRP A 183 -4.80 -0.37 -7.60
CA TRP A 183 -6.16 0.15 -7.43
C TRP A 183 -6.26 1.64 -7.74
N MET A 184 -7.47 2.16 -7.93
CA MET A 184 -7.69 3.57 -8.26
C MET A 184 -7.13 4.49 -7.17
N ASP A 185 -7.59 4.30 -5.93
CA ASP A 185 -7.06 4.95 -4.74
C ASP A 185 -5.67 4.40 -4.41
N LYS A 186 -4.68 5.30 -4.41
CA LYS A 186 -3.28 4.95 -4.10
C LYS A 186 -2.92 5.14 -2.62
N SER A 187 -3.85 5.62 -1.80
CA SER A 187 -3.64 5.80 -0.35
C SER A 187 -3.74 4.52 0.45
N ALA A 188 -4.64 3.61 0.08
CA ALA A 188 -4.74 2.28 0.69
C ALA A 188 -3.48 1.46 0.41
N THR A 189 -3.08 0.58 1.33
CA THR A 189 -1.96 -0.35 1.12
C THR A 189 -2.19 -1.18 -0.15
N GLY A 190 -1.14 -1.48 -0.91
CA GLY A 190 -1.23 -2.31 -2.13
C GLY A 190 -1.13 -3.81 -1.85
N ALA A 191 -1.22 -4.62 -2.91
CA ALA A 191 -0.98 -6.05 -2.82
C ALA A 191 0.50 -6.31 -2.51
N ARG A 192 0.77 -7.07 -1.46
CA ARG A 192 2.12 -7.41 -1.02
C ARG A 192 2.48 -8.83 -1.41
N PHE A 193 3.73 -9.01 -1.82
CA PHE A 193 4.29 -10.31 -2.13
C PHE A 193 5.63 -10.47 -1.41
N CYS A 194 5.79 -11.60 -0.73
CA CYS A 194 6.99 -11.98 -0.01
C CYS A 194 7.16 -13.50 -0.06
N HIS A 195 8.25 -14.00 0.53
CA HIS A 195 8.70 -15.38 0.30
C HIS A 195 8.84 -15.64 -1.20
N GLU A 196 8.66 -16.89 -1.63
CA GLU A 196 8.64 -17.25 -3.03
C GLU A 196 7.23 -17.12 -3.60
N LYS A 197 7.09 -16.30 -4.65
CA LYS A 197 5.83 -16.12 -5.40
C LYS A 197 6.12 -16.10 -6.88
N GLU A 198 5.24 -16.72 -7.64
CA GLU A 198 5.37 -16.87 -9.08
C GLU A 198 3.98 -16.74 -9.75
N ASN A 199 4.00 -16.44 -11.04
CA ASN A 199 2.83 -16.48 -11.92
C ASN A 199 1.62 -15.69 -11.40
N LYS A 200 1.83 -14.40 -11.08
CA LYS A 200 0.73 -13.49 -10.72
C LYS A 200 0.54 -12.44 -11.80
N THR A 201 -0.69 -12.26 -12.26
CA THR A 201 -1.06 -11.19 -13.18
C THR A 201 -1.82 -10.11 -12.43
N ILE A 202 -1.45 -8.86 -12.69
CA ILE A 202 -2.07 -7.66 -12.12
C ILE A 202 -2.45 -6.75 -13.28
N LEU A 203 -3.71 -6.31 -13.29
CA LEU A 203 -4.20 -5.30 -14.23
C LEU A 203 -4.60 -4.06 -13.43
N SER A 204 -3.91 -2.94 -13.65
CA SER A 204 -4.19 -1.69 -12.91
C SER A 204 -5.60 -1.17 -13.16
N HIS A 205 -6.27 -0.60 -12.16
CA HIS A 205 -7.60 -0.01 -12.32
C HIS A 205 -7.58 1.30 -13.13
N ASN A 206 -6.43 1.96 -13.18
CA ASN A 206 -6.23 3.20 -13.92
C ASN A 206 -4.86 3.22 -14.61
N ASN A 207 -4.46 4.38 -15.12
CA ASN A 207 -3.24 4.59 -15.87
C ASN A 207 -1.95 4.69 -15.04
N HIS A 208 -1.99 4.34 -13.75
CA HIS A 208 -0.87 4.52 -12.82
C HIS A 208 -0.72 3.32 -11.88
N ILE A 209 0.46 2.71 -11.84
CA ILE A 209 0.89 1.78 -10.79
C ILE A 209 2.01 2.42 -9.97
N ILE A 210 1.94 2.28 -8.64
CA ILE A 210 3.08 2.54 -7.76
C ILE A 210 3.63 1.20 -7.30
N PHE A 211 4.90 0.96 -7.59
CA PHE A 211 5.60 -0.25 -7.24
C PHE A 211 6.63 0.05 -6.15
N HIS A 212 6.46 -0.54 -4.97
CA HIS A 212 7.44 -0.47 -3.91
C HIS A 212 8.27 -1.76 -3.90
N TYR A 213 9.58 -1.61 -3.84
CA TYR A 213 10.52 -2.68 -3.55
C TYR A 213 11.22 -2.37 -2.24
N ARG A 214 11.03 -3.21 -1.23
CA ARG A 214 11.60 -3.00 0.11
C ARG A 214 12.39 -4.23 0.51
N SER A 215 13.71 -4.13 0.56
CA SER A 215 14.57 -5.25 0.92
C SER A 215 15.72 -4.83 1.82
N THR A 216 15.95 -5.63 2.86
CA THR A 216 17.12 -5.59 3.72
C THR A 216 18.19 -6.61 3.32
N GLN A 217 17.88 -7.55 2.42
CA GLN A 217 18.77 -8.65 2.03
C GLN A 217 19.34 -8.49 0.62
N LYS A 218 20.59 -8.94 0.45
CA LYS A 218 21.30 -8.95 -0.86
C LYS A 218 20.72 -9.97 -1.84
N THR A 219 20.12 -11.03 -1.32
CA THR A 219 19.58 -12.16 -2.09
C THR A 219 18.15 -11.92 -2.58
N ASN A 220 17.39 -11.03 -1.94
CA ASN A 220 16.02 -10.72 -2.34
C ASN A 220 15.97 -10.15 -3.76
N TYR A 221 14.92 -10.49 -4.50
CA TYR A 221 14.69 -9.98 -5.84
C TYR A 221 13.21 -10.06 -6.27
N ALA A 222 12.89 -9.31 -7.33
CA ALA A 222 11.61 -9.36 -8.02
C ALA A 222 11.82 -9.27 -9.53
N HIS A 223 11.11 -10.12 -10.27
CA HIS A 223 11.18 -10.28 -11.72
C HIS A 223 9.78 -10.18 -12.32
N ILE A 224 9.53 -9.13 -13.10
CA ILE A 224 8.19 -8.70 -13.52
C ILE A 224 8.24 -8.29 -14.99
N TYR A 225 7.27 -8.73 -15.80
CA TYR A 225 7.00 -8.11 -17.09
C TYR A 225 5.95 -7.02 -16.94
N TYR A 226 6.10 -5.93 -17.69
CA TYR A 226 5.12 -4.87 -17.73
C TYR A 226 4.86 -4.39 -19.16
N ASN A 227 3.62 -3.97 -19.41
CA ASN A 227 3.24 -3.27 -20.64
C ASN A 227 1.97 -2.44 -20.44
N LYS A 228 1.82 -1.45 -21.31
CA LYS A 228 0.58 -0.72 -21.52
C LYS A 228 -0.44 -1.63 -22.23
N VAL A 229 -1.66 -1.61 -21.74
CA VAL A 229 -2.84 -2.20 -22.40
C VAL A 229 -3.90 -1.12 -22.57
N LEU A 230 -4.72 -1.21 -23.62
CA LEU A 230 -5.84 -0.29 -23.82
C LEU A 230 -6.95 -0.58 -22.81
#